data_AF-A0A3B0VYC5-F1
#
_entry.id   AF-A0A3B0VYC5-F1
#
_cell.length_a   1.000
_cell.length_b   1.000
_cell.length_c   1.000
_cell.angle_alpha   90.00
_cell.angle_beta   90.00
_cell.angle_gamma   90.00
#
_symmetry.space_group_name_H-M   'P 1'
#
loop_
_entity.id
_entity.type
_entity.pdbx_description
1 polymer ?
#
loop_
_entity_poly.entity_id
_entity_poly.type
_entity_poly.pdbx_seq_one_letter_code
_entity_poly.pdbx_strand_id
1 'polypeptide(L)'
;FKSTGLSALLADQLMFLHDVHLFVLILTVCLVITFLTELTSNTATTAILMPVLMSAADAMGIDPLKIMVPAAISASCAFMLPVATAPNAIIFGSEKVPIQSMIKQGFKLNLIGAILIASVATWWL
;
A
#
# COMPACT_ATOMS: atom_id res chain seq x y z
N PHE A 1 -19.81 -0.73 5.00
CA PHE A 1 -18.97 0.27 5.66
C PHE A 1 -19.80 1.35 6.33
N LYS A 2 -20.40 2.32 5.60
CA LYS A 2 -21.25 3.35 6.23
C LYS A 2 -22.57 2.80 6.84
N SER A 3 -23.27 1.91 6.14
CA SER A 3 -24.54 1.32 6.62
C SER A 3 -24.40 0.34 7.79
N THR A 4 -23.20 -0.23 7.99
CA THR A 4 -22.95 -1.28 8.99
C THR A 4 -22.46 -0.74 10.33
N GLY A 5 -22.32 0.59 10.48
CA GLY A 5 -21.72 1.23 11.67
C GLY A 5 -20.20 1.05 11.80
N LEU A 6 -19.60 0.25 10.91
CA LEU A 6 -18.17 -0.09 10.94
C LEU A 6 -17.28 1.14 10.75
N SER A 7 -17.72 2.11 9.96
CA SER A 7 -16.99 3.38 9.79
C SER A 7 -16.85 4.15 11.10
N ALA A 8 -17.86 4.14 11.98
CA ALA A 8 -17.79 4.83 13.27
C ALA A 8 -16.88 4.10 14.28
N LEU A 9 -16.94 2.76 14.31
CA LEU A 9 -16.03 1.95 15.14
C LEU A 9 -14.56 2.10 14.71
N LEU A 10 -14.32 2.13 13.39
CA LEU A 10 -13.00 2.39 12.84
C LEU A 10 -12.54 3.80 13.18
N ALA A 11 -13.40 4.82 13.03
CA ALA A 11 -13.06 6.19 13.38
C ALA A 11 -12.58 6.34 14.83
N ASP A 12 -13.31 5.72 15.77
CA ASP A 12 -12.99 5.77 17.19
C ASP A 12 -11.65 5.07 17.49
N GLN A 13 -11.41 3.91 16.86
CA GLN A 13 -10.13 3.21 16.98
C GLN A 13 -8.96 3.90 16.28
N LEU A 14 -9.22 4.69 15.24
CA LEU A 14 -8.19 5.37 14.44
C LEU A 14 -7.88 6.77 14.96
N MET A 15 -8.56 7.27 16.00
CA MET A 15 -8.30 8.60 16.56
C MET A 15 -6.85 8.80 17.02
N PHE A 16 -6.13 7.74 17.42
CA PHE A 16 -4.70 7.85 17.75
C PHE A 16 -3.83 8.28 16.55
N LEU A 17 -4.32 8.13 15.31
CA LEU A 17 -3.62 8.57 14.10
C LEU A 17 -3.79 10.05 13.81
N HIS A 18 -4.71 10.75 14.50
CA HIS A 18 -4.97 12.17 14.23
C HIS A 18 -3.73 13.04 14.50
N ASP A 19 -2.93 12.69 15.52
CA ASP A 19 -1.69 13.40 15.85
C ASP A 19 -0.46 12.86 15.10
N VAL A 20 -0.62 11.82 14.27
CA VAL A 20 0.48 11.25 13.50
C VAL A 20 0.76 12.13 12.29
N HIS A 21 2.03 12.48 12.09
CA HIS A 21 2.47 13.27 10.95
C HIS A 21 2.02 12.62 9.63
N LEU A 22 1.37 13.38 8.75
CA LEU A 22 0.76 12.87 7.50
C LEU A 22 1.72 12.02 6.65
N PHE A 23 2.99 12.40 6.61
CA PHE A 23 4.04 11.61 5.97
C PHE A 23 4.19 10.19 6.53
N VAL A 24 4.20 10.05 7.86
CA VAL A 24 4.34 8.76 8.54
C VAL A 24 3.12 7.88 8.30
N LEU A 25 1.92 8.49 8.27
CA LEU A 25 0.68 7.81 7.93
C LEU A 25 0.75 7.23 6.50
N ILE A 26 1.04 8.08 5.51
CA ILE A 26 1.11 7.67 4.10
C ILE A 26 2.20 6.61 3.90
N LEU A 27 3.39 6.81 4.48
CA LEU A 27 4.49 5.85 4.40
C LEU A 27 4.09 4.49 4.96
N THR A 28 3.39 4.46 6.10
CA THR A 28 2.92 3.21 6.71
C THR A 28 1.91 2.50 5.80
N VAL A 29 0.96 3.24 5.24
CA VAL A 29 -0.03 2.71 4.28
C VAL A 29 0.69 2.14 3.05
N CYS A 30 1.63 2.89 2.46
CA CYS A 30 2.43 2.44 1.33
C CYS A 30 3.15 1.13 1.63
N LEU A 31 3.87 1.05 2.75
CA LEU A 31 4.61 -0.15 3.14
C LEU A 31 3.69 -1.36 3.33
N VAL A 32 2.60 -1.20 4.08
CA VAL A 32 1.63 -2.29 4.32
C VAL A 32 1.11 -2.83 3.00
N ILE A 33 0.71 -1.94 2.08
CA ILE A 33 0.13 -2.32 0.80
C ILE A 33 1.17 -2.96 -0.12
N THR A 34 2.36 -2.37 -0.22
CA THR A 34 3.46 -2.90 -1.02
C THR A 34 3.82 -4.32 -0.60
N PHE A 35 3.89 -4.63 0.71
CA PHE A 35 4.17 -5.99 1.14
C PHE A 35 2.96 -6.93 1.04
N LEU A 36 1.73 -6.44 1.26
CA LEU A 36 0.54 -7.25 1.11
C LEU A 36 0.34 -7.71 -0.35
N THR A 37 0.65 -6.83 -1.30
CA THR A 37 0.52 -7.11 -2.74
C THR A 37 1.56 -8.11 -3.26
N GLU A 38 2.60 -8.44 -2.49
CA GLU A 38 3.52 -9.54 -2.83
C GLU A 38 2.87 -10.91 -2.69
N LEU A 39 1.81 -11.01 -1.87
CA LEU A 39 1.10 -12.25 -1.55
C LEU A 39 -0.24 -12.37 -2.29
N THR A 40 -0.70 -11.30 -2.94
CA THR A 40 -2.05 -11.15 -3.47
C THR A 40 -2.02 -10.42 -4.81
N SER A 41 -3.14 -10.36 -5.53
CA SER A 41 -3.21 -9.57 -6.77
C SER A 41 -3.33 -8.08 -6.45
N ASN A 42 -2.57 -7.22 -7.15
CA ASN A 42 -2.64 -5.76 -7.04
C ASN A 42 -4.09 -5.23 -7.10
N THR A 43 -4.90 -5.77 -8.00
CA THR A 43 -6.31 -5.40 -8.17
C THR A 43 -7.15 -5.83 -6.96
N ALA A 44 -6.93 -7.04 -6.45
CA ALA A 44 -7.64 -7.55 -5.27
C ALA A 44 -7.29 -6.74 -4.02
N THR A 45 -6.00 -6.47 -3.78
CA THR A 45 -5.50 -5.63 -2.70
C THR A 45 -6.14 -4.25 -2.74
N THR A 46 -6.13 -3.62 -3.91
CA THR A 46 -6.74 -2.30 -4.12
C THR A 46 -8.24 -2.32 -3.84
N ALA A 47 -8.98 -3.27 -4.41
CA ALA A 47 -10.43 -3.37 -4.24
C ALA A 47 -10.86 -3.53 -2.77
N ILE A 48 -10.08 -4.29 -1.99
CA ILE A 48 -10.37 -4.54 -0.57
C ILE A 48 -10.03 -3.31 0.28
N LEU A 49 -8.90 -2.65 0.02
CA LEU A 49 -8.39 -1.59 0.89
C LEU A 49 -8.95 -0.20 0.60
N MET A 50 -9.36 0.12 -0.63
CA MET A 50 -9.88 1.44 -0.98
C MET A 50 -11.07 1.89 -0.12
N PRO A 51 -12.10 1.05 0.15
CA PRO A 51 -13.21 1.43 1.03
C PRO A 51 -12.79 1.68 2.49
N VAL A 52 -11.77 0.96 2.95
CA VAL A 52 -11.22 1.10 4.31
C VAL A 52 -10.46 2.42 4.43
N LEU A 53 -9.59 2.71 3.47
CA LEU A 53 -8.82 3.96 3.40
C LEU A 53 -9.74 5.18 3.26
N MET A 54 -10.80 5.08 2.45
CA MET A 54 -11.81 6.13 2.35
C MET A 54 -12.49 6.39 3.70
N SER A 55 -12.88 5.34 4.42
CA SER A 55 -13.49 5.49 5.75
C SER A 55 -12.52 6.08 6.77
N ALA A 56 -11.24 5.74 6.68
CA ALA A 56 -10.19 6.28 7.55
C ALA A 56 -9.94 7.78 7.25
N ALA A 57 -9.92 8.17 5.98
CA ALA A 57 -9.80 9.58 5.58
C ALA A 57 -10.97 10.41 6.11
N ASP A 58 -12.20 9.93 5.92
CA ASP A 58 -13.42 10.57 6.44
C ASP A 58 -13.34 10.76 7.96
N ALA A 59 -12.85 9.75 8.69
CA ALA A 59 -12.70 9.80 10.14
C ALA A 59 -11.62 10.80 10.61
N MET A 60 -10.54 10.92 9.86
CA MET A 60 -9.43 11.84 10.15
C MET A 60 -9.67 13.26 9.64
N GLY A 61 -10.77 13.50 8.90
CA GLY A 61 -11.08 14.80 8.33
C GLY A 61 -10.12 15.24 7.22
N ILE A 62 -9.43 14.30 6.56
CA ILE A 62 -8.51 14.57 5.45
C ILE A 62 -9.14 14.19 4.11
N ASP A 63 -8.70 14.82 3.02
CA ASP A 63 -9.10 14.41 1.67
C ASP A 63 -8.71 12.93 1.42
N PRO A 64 -9.67 12.04 1.10
CA PRO A 64 -9.39 10.64 0.81
C PRO A 64 -8.32 10.41 -0.27
N LEU A 65 -8.19 11.33 -1.23
CA LEU A 65 -7.19 11.23 -2.29
C LEU A 65 -5.75 11.22 -1.73
N LYS A 66 -5.48 11.90 -0.62
CA LYS A 66 -4.16 11.97 0.01
C LYS A 66 -3.63 10.60 0.45
N ILE A 67 -4.50 9.64 0.75
CA ILE A 67 -4.11 8.29 1.18
C ILE A 67 -4.48 7.21 0.16
N MET A 68 -5.56 7.39 -0.61
CA MET A 68 -5.99 6.42 -1.61
C MET A 68 -5.10 6.40 -2.85
N VAL A 69 -4.64 7.56 -3.34
CA VAL A 69 -3.73 7.63 -4.50
C VAL A 69 -2.39 6.94 -4.22
N PRO A 70 -1.64 7.31 -3.15
CA PRO A 70 -0.37 6.63 -2.86
C PRO A 70 -0.57 5.14 -2.56
N ALA A 71 -1.69 4.74 -1.96
CA ALA A 71 -2.05 3.34 -1.76
C ALA A 71 -2.21 2.58 -3.10
N ALA A 72 -2.94 3.14 -4.07
CA ALA A 72 -3.14 2.52 -5.38
C ALA A 72 -1.80 2.33 -6.12
N ILE A 73 -0.92 3.33 -6.06
CA ILE A 73 0.41 3.26 -6.66
C ILE A 73 1.25 2.20 -5.95
N SER A 74 1.22 2.16 -4.60
CA SER A 74 1.97 1.18 -3.81
C SER A 74 1.52 -0.26 -4.03
N ALA A 75 0.23 -0.48 -4.31
CA ALA A 75 -0.31 -1.78 -4.69
C ALA A 75 0.24 -2.26 -6.05
N SER A 76 0.78 -1.37 -6.88
CA SER A 76 1.43 -1.75 -8.14
C SER A 76 2.91 -2.09 -7.97
N CYS A 77 3.50 -1.79 -6.81
CA CYS A 77 4.91 -2.03 -6.51
C CYS A 77 5.14 -3.43 -5.92
N ALA A 78 4.93 -4.47 -6.71
CA ALA A 78 5.17 -5.86 -6.31
C ALA A 78 6.45 -6.42 -6.97
N PHE A 79 7.59 -6.24 -6.30
CA PHE A 79 8.93 -6.49 -6.87
C PHE A 79 9.66 -7.69 -6.23
N MET A 80 9.14 -8.29 -5.17
CA MET A 80 9.86 -9.25 -4.32
C MET A 80 9.59 -10.71 -4.71
N LEU A 81 8.33 -11.08 -4.97
CA LEU A 81 7.92 -12.47 -5.16
C LEU A 81 7.46 -12.77 -6.60
N PRO A 82 7.72 -14.00 -7.10
CA PRO A 82 7.29 -14.42 -8.44
C PRO A 82 5.78 -14.61 -8.57
N VAL A 83 5.09 -14.91 -7.46
CA VAL A 83 3.62 -15.13 -7.46
C VAL A 83 2.84 -13.83 -7.64
N ALA A 84 3.44 -12.68 -7.32
CA ALA A 84 2.73 -11.42 -7.25
C ALA A 84 2.30 -10.89 -8.63
N THR A 85 3.16 -11.05 -9.66
CA THR A 85 2.89 -10.53 -11.00
C THR A 85 3.44 -11.44 -12.12
N ALA A 86 2.80 -11.39 -13.29
CA ALA A 86 3.22 -12.19 -14.45
C ALA A 86 4.68 -11.91 -14.90
N PRO A 87 5.19 -10.66 -14.94
CA PRO A 87 6.59 -10.41 -15.27
C PRO A 87 7.59 -11.08 -14.30
N ASN A 88 7.30 -11.05 -12.99
CA ASN A 88 8.15 -11.70 -11.99
C ASN A 88 8.12 -13.24 -12.16
N ALA A 89 6.97 -13.81 -12.49
CA ALA A 89 6.83 -15.24 -12.79
C ALA A 89 7.62 -15.65 -14.06
N ILE A 90 7.58 -14.83 -15.12
CA ILE A 90 8.28 -15.09 -16.38
C ILE A 90 9.81 -15.16 -16.17
N ILE A 91 10.38 -14.19 -15.44
CA ILE A 91 11.83 -14.18 -15.20
C ILE A 91 12.26 -15.31 -14.27
N PHE A 92 11.44 -15.64 -13.26
CA PHE A 92 11.70 -16.77 -12.38
C PHE A 92 11.68 -18.11 -13.15
N GLY A 93 10.71 -18.28 -14.06
CA GLY A 93 10.60 -19.45 -14.93
C GLY A 93 11.73 -19.59 -15.96
N SER A 94 12.60 -18.58 -16.12
CA SER A 94 13.81 -18.70 -16.95
C SER A 94 14.91 -19.55 -16.31
N GLU A 95 14.75 -19.92 -15.03
CA GLU A 95 15.73 -20.66 -14.21
C GLU A 95 17.10 -19.96 -14.02
N LYS A 96 17.26 -18.74 -14.55
CA LYS A 96 18.50 -17.95 -14.45
C LYS A 96 18.55 -17.05 -13.21
N VAL A 97 17.40 -16.82 -12.57
CA VAL A 97 17.29 -15.88 -11.44
C VAL A 97 16.78 -16.63 -10.21
N PRO A 98 17.62 -16.81 -9.16
CA PRO A 98 17.18 -17.46 -7.94
C PRO A 98 16.23 -16.54 -7.15
N ILE A 99 15.24 -17.15 -6.49
CA ILE A 99 14.22 -16.44 -5.69
C ILE A 99 14.84 -15.52 -4.62
N GLN A 100 15.97 -15.92 -4.04
CA GLN A 100 16.68 -15.12 -3.03
C GLN A 100 17.18 -13.78 -3.58
N SER A 101 17.58 -13.75 -4.86
CA SER A 101 17.97 -12.51 -5.54
C SER A 101 16.76 -11.64 -5.84
N MET A 102 15.63 -12.23 -6.24
CA MET A 102 14.39 -11.47 -6.41
C MET A 102 13.95 -10.82 -5.10
N ILE A 103 13.98 -11.58 -4.00
CA ILE A 103 13.58 -11.09 -2.69
C ILE A 103 14.46 -9.93 -2.23
N LYS A 104 15.79 -10.09 -2.28
CA LYS A 104 16.74 -9.05 -1.82
C LYS A 104 16.64 -7.76 -2.64
N GLN A 105 16.42 -7.86 -3.94
CA GLN A 105 16.35 -6.72 -4.84
C GLN A 105 14.97 -6.06 -4.73
N GLY A 106 13.91 -6.87 -4.71
CA GLY A 106 12.54 -6.42 -4.52
C GLY A 106 12.33 -5.72 -3.20
N PHE A 107 12.87 -6.23 -2.09
CA PHE A 107 12.77 -5.57 -0.79
C PHE A 107 13.34 -4.15 -0.81
N LYS A 108 14.51 -3.95 -1.45
CA LYS A 108 15.11 -2.61 -1.60
C LYS A 108 14.24 -1.70 -2.47
N LEU A 109 13.74 -2.21 -3.60
CA LEU A 109 12.87 -1.45 -4.50
C LEU A 109 11.53 -1.09 -3.83
N ASN A 110 10.95 -2.00 -3.05
CA ASN A 110 9.73 -1.77 -2.29
C ASN A 110 9.91 -0.65 -1.27
N LEU A 111 11.02 -0.65 -0.52
CA LEU A 111 11.31 0.39 0.46
C LEU A 111 11.53 1.76 -0.21
N ILE A 112 12.34 1.79 -1.29
CA ILE A 112 12.59 3.01 -2.05
C ILE A 112 11.27 3.54 -2.66
N GLY A 113 10.48 2.65 -3.26
CA GLY A 113 9.18 2.97 -3.85
C GLY A 113 8.23 3.58 -2.83
N ALA A 114 8.07 2.93 -1.66
CA ALA A 114 7.20 3.44 -0.60
C ALA A 114 7.63 4.83 -0.09
N ILE A 115 8.94 5.05 0.09
CA ILE A 115 9.47 6.35 0.52
C ILE A 115 9.23 7.42 -0.55
N LEU A 116 9.50 7.10 -1.82
CA LEU A 116 9.29 8.04 -2.94
C LEU A 116 7.80 8.39 -3.08
N ILE A 117 6.92 7.39 -3.05
CA ILE A 117 5.47 7.60 -3.15
C ILE A 117 4.99 8.47 -2.00
N ALA A 118 5.40 8.17 -0.76
CA ALA A 118 5.02 8.96 0.41
C ALA A 118 5.53 10.40 0.33
N SER A 119 6.77 10.60 -0.13
CA SER A 119 7.37 11.93 -0.29
C SER A 119 6.66 12.76 -1.36
N VAL A 120 6.38 12.16 -2.52
CA VAL A 120 5.66 12.83 -3.61
C VAL A 120 4.22 13.13 -3.21
N ALA A 121 3.53 12.16 -2.59
CA ALA A 121 2.15 12.35 -2.16
C ALA A 121 2.03 13.46 -1.10
N THR A 122 2.92 13.50 -0.12
CA THR A 122 2.90 14.57 0.90
C THR A 122 3.25 15.95 0.36
N TRP A 123 4.11 16.03 -0.66
CA TRP A 123 4.48 17.29 -1.28
C TRP A 123 3.41 17.82 -2.25
N TRP A 124 2.69 16.91 -2.91
CA TRP A 124 1.76 17.23 -3.99
C TRP A 124 0.28 17.28 -3.58
N LEU A 125 -0.15 16.49 -2.58
CA LEU A 125 -1.56 16.31 -2.17
C LEU A 125 -1.84 16.92 -0.80
#